data_AF-A0A955EQ95-F1
#
_entry.id   AF-A0A955EQ95-F1
#
_cell.length_a   1.000
_cell.length_b   1.000
_cell.length_c   1.000
_cell.angle_alpha   90.00
_cell.angle_beta   90.00
_cell.angle_gamma   90.00
#
_symmetry.space_group_name_H-M   'P 1'
#
loop_
_entity.id
_entity.type
_entity.pdbx_description
1 polymer ?
#
loop_
_entity_poly.entity_id
_entity_poly.type
_entity_poly.pdbx_seq_one_letter_code
_entity_poly.pdbx_strand_id
1 'polypeptide(L)'
;MSPQRRRSAVEQVQQALGVSERRACRTLGQPRSTQQNPPKEDGYAKRLRERIIELAVQFGRYGYRRITALLRHEGWRVNHKRVERIWRQEGLKVP
;
A
#
# COMPACT_ATOMS: atom_id res chain seq x y z
N MET A 1 -9.59 -1.82 13.42
CA MET A 1 -9.32 -2.36 12.06
C MET A 1 -8.90 -1.23 11.14
N SER A 2 -7.94 -1.43 10.25
CA SER A 2 -7.62 -0.44 9.22
C SER A 2 -8.77 -0.34 8.20
N PRO A 3 -8.93 0.82 7.52
CA PRO A 3 -9.95 0.99 6.48
C PRO A 3 -9.87 -0.08 5.40
N GLN A 4 -8.66 -0.44 4.95
CA GLN A 4 -8.44 -1.51 3.97
C GLN A 4 -8.96 -2.87 4.48
N ARG A 5 -8.68 -3.24 5.74
CA ARG A 5 -9.15 -4.52 6.31
C ARG A 5 -10.67 -4.56 6.42
N ARG A 6 -11.33 -3.42 6.69
CA ARG A 6 -12.80 -3.36 6.71
C ARG A 6 -13.37 -3.57 5.31
N ARG A 7 -12.77 -2.96 4.27
CA ARG A 7 -13.19 -3.19 2.88
C ARG A 7 -13.05 -4.64 2.46
N SER A 8 -11.91 -5.27 2.74
CA SER A 8 -11.70 -6.68 2.44
C SER A 8 -12.68 -7.60 3.17
N ALA A 9 -13.09 -7.25 4.39
CA ALA A 9 -14.13 -7.99 5.11
C ALA A 9 -15.51 -7.87 4.43
N VAL A 10 -15.87 -6.69 3.88
CA VAL A 10 -17.09 -6.53 3.09
C VAL A 10 -17.05 -7.41 1.84
N GLU A 11 -15.95 -7.36 1.09
CA GLU A 11 -15.75 -8.17 -0.13
C GLU A 11 -15.84 -9.67 0.16
N GLN A 12 -15.20 -10.12 1.24
CA GLN A 12 -15.22 -11.52 1.66
C GLN A 12 -16.64 -11.98 2.01
N VAL A 13 -17.42 -11.15 2.72
CA VAL A 13 -18.83 -11.46 3.05
C VAL A 13 -19.71 -11.50 1.80
N GLN A 14 -19.50 -10.59 0.84
CA GLN A 14 -20.21 -10.62 -0.43
C GLN A 14 -19.94 -11.91 -1.20
N GLN A 15 -18.67 -12.32 -1.30
CA GLN A 15 -18.26 -13.52 -2.03
C GLN A 15 -18.70 -14.81 -1.32
N ALA A 16 -18.50 -14.90 -0.01
CA ALA A 16 -18.78 -16.09 0.78
C ALA A 16 -20.28 -16.37 0.95
N LEU A 17 -21.11 -15.32 1.05
CA LEU A 17 -22.54 -15.44 1.32
C LEU A 17 -23.43 -15.06 0.12
N GLY A 18 -22.85 -14.66 -1.01
CA GLY A 18 -23.61 -14.24 -2.21
C GLY A 18 -24.50 -13.00 -1.97
N VAL A 19 -24.17 -12.16 -0.99
CA VAL A 19 -24.99 -11.00 -0.62
C VAL A 19 -24.57 -9.73 -1.35
N SER A 20 -25.51 -8.79 -1.53
CA SER A 20 -25.20 -7.49 -2.12
C SER A 20 -24.29 -6.63 -1.26
N GLU A 21 -23.51 -5.74 -1.88
CA GLU A 21 -22.60 -4.79 -1.20
C GLU A 21 -23.35 -4.00 -0.12
N ARG A 22 -24.56 -3.54 -0.44
CA ARG A 22 -25.41 -2.79 0.49
C ARG A 22 -25.74 -3.61 1.74
N ARG A 23 -26.03 -4.91 1.59
CA ARG A 23 -26.32 -5.80 2.72
C ARG A 23 -25.06 -6.08 3.53
N ALA A 24 -23.95 -6.41 2.89
CA ALA A 24 -22.66 -6.63 3.57
C ALA A 24 -22.19 -5.39 4.35
N CYS A 25 -22.24 -4.21 3.73
CA CYS A 25 -21.90 -2.93 4.36
C CYS A 25 -22.78 -2.64 5.59
N ARG A 26 -24.10 -2.84 5.48
CA ARG A 26 -25.04 -2.62 6.59
C ARG A 26 -24.77 -3.57 7.76
N THR A 27 -24.56 -4.85 7.48
CA THR A 27 -24.27 -5.87 8.51
C THR A 27 -22.95 -5.61 9.22
N LEU A 28 -21.92 -5.18 8.50
CA LEU A 28 -20.59 -4.92 9.04
C LEU A 28 -20.40 -3.48 9.58
N GLY A 29 -21.44 -2.63 9.51
CA GLY A 29 -21.39 -1.24 9.96
C GLY A 29 -20.45 -0.35 9.14
N GLN A 30 -20.15 -0.73 7.90
CA GLN A 30 -19.29 0.03 6.99
C GLN A 30 -20.15 1.00 6.16
N PRO A 31 -19.90 2.33 6.19
CA PRO A 31 -20.55 3.24 5.27
C PRO A 31 -20.26 2.86 3.82
N ARG A 32 -21.33 2.73 3.01
CA ARG A 32 -21.23 2.33 1.60
C ARG A 32 -20.34 3.26 0.78
N SER A 33 -20.37 4.57 1.06
CA SER A 33 -19.53 5.57 0.38
C SER A 33 -18.04 5.27 0.54
N THR A 34 -17.62 4.75 1.68
CA THR A 34 -16.23 4.33 1.89
C THR A 34 -15.87 3.10 1.07
N GLN A 35 -16.81 2.16 0.87
CA GLN A 35 -16.60 0.98 0.01
C GLN A 35 -16.51 1.39 -1.46
N GLN A 36 -17.40 2.27 -1.91
CA GLN A 36 -17.47 2.71 -3.31
C GLN A 36 -16.39 3.69 -3.73
N ASN A 37 -15.82 4.44 -2.78
CA ASN A 37 -14.69 5.33 -3.03
C ASN A 37 -13.42 4.75 -2.40
N PRO A 38 -12.80 3.72 -3.01
CA PRO A 38 -11.48 3.30 -2.59
C PRO A 38 -10.47 4.44 -2.82
N PRO A 39 -9.41 4.53 -2.01
CA PRO A 39 -8.31 5.42 -2.31
C PRO A 39 -7.80 5.03 -3.70
N LYS A 40 -7.68 6.03 -4.59
CA LYS A 40 -7.12 5.79 -5.91
C LYS A 40 -5.75 5.15 -5.74
N GLU A 41 -5.53 4.04 -6.44
CA GLU A 41 -4.19 3.49 -6.62
C GLU A 41 -3.38 4.55 -7.35
N ASP A 42 -2.59 5.29 -6.59
CA ASP A 42 -1.66 6.27 -7.12
C ASP A 42 -0.60 5.50 -7.91
N GLY A 43 -0.67 5.55 -9.25
CA GLY A 43 0.29 4.89 -10.13
C GLY A 43 1.74 5.30 -9.81
N TYR A 44 1.93 6.51 -9.28
CA TYR A 44 3.22 6.94 -8.76
C TYR A 44 3.66 6.13 -7.53
N ALA A 45 2.75 5.84 -6.60
CA ALA A 45 3.03 5.03 -5.42
C ALA A 45 3.41 3.58 -5.78
N LYS A 46 2.74 3.00 -6.78
CA LYS A 46 3.06 1.66 -7.29
C LYS A 46 4.45 1.63 -7.92
N ARG A 47 4.72 2.52 -8.88
CA ARG A 47 6.03 2.62 -9.54
C ARG A 47 7.16 2.92 -8.56
N LEU A 48 6.90 3.74 -7.54
CA LEU A 48 7.87 4.03 -6.49
C LEU A 48 8.20 2.78 -5.66
N ARG A 49 7.19 1.98 -5.31
CA ARG A 49 7.38 0.74 -4.55
C ARG A 49 8.22 -0.26 -5.36
N GLU A 50 7.86 -0.48 -6.63
CA GLU A 50 8.61 -1.33 -7.56
C GLU A 50 10.07 -0.87 -7.65
N ARG A 51 10.31 0.44 -7.86
CA ARG A 51 11.67 0.98 -7.95
C ARG A 51 12.48 0.84 -6.66
N ILE A 52 11.84 1.00 -5.50
CA ILE A 52 12.50 0.77 -4.19
C ILE A 52 12.94 -0.69 -4.08
N ILE A 53 12.09 -1.64 -4.47
CA ILE A 53 12.40 -3.07 -4.43
C ILE A 53 13.56 -3.40 -5.37
N GLU A 54 13.51 -2.90 -6.61
CA GLU A 54 14.59 -3.07 -7.60
C GLU A 54 15.94 -2.59 -7.04
N LEU A 55 15.99 -1.38 -6.48
CA LEU A 55 17.21 -0.82 -5.91
C LEU A 55 17.67 -1.59 -4.66
N ALA A 56 16.74 -2.09 -3.84
CA ALA A 56 17.08 -2.89 -2.67
C ALA A 56 17.69 -4.25 -3.06
N VAL A 57 17.17 -4.89 -4.11
CA VAL A 57 17.70 -6.15 -4.66
C VAL A 57 19.06 -5.90 -5.30
N GLN A 58 19.21 -4.83 -6.07
CA GLN A 58 20.48 -4.47 -6.73
C GLN A 58 21.57 -4.08 -5.71
N PHE A 59 21.20 -3.39 -4.65
CA PHE A 59 22.11 -2.87 -3.63
C PHE A 59 21.78 -3.43 -2.24
N GLY A 60 21.87 -4.75 -2.05
CA GLY A 60 21.44 -5.44 -0.83
C GLY A 60 22.11 -5.01 0.50
N ARG A 61 23.19 -4.22 0.47
CA ARG A 61 23.80 -3.61 1.68
C ARG A 61 23.26 -2.21 2.01
N TYR A 62 22.49 -1.62 1.10
CA TYR A 62 22.02 -0.25 1.24
C TYR A 62 20.74 -0.21 2.05
N GLY A 63 20.74 0.60 3.11
CA GLY A 63 19.53 0.93 3.84
C GLY A 63 18.67 1.98 3.13
N TYR A 64 17.44 2.16 3.62
CA TYR A 64 16.45 3.07 3.04
C TYR A 64 16.95 4.52 2.82
N ARG A 65 17.90 5.00 3.64
CA ARG A 65 18.52 6.33 3.48
C ARG A 65 19.31 6.45 2.18
N ARG A 66 20.12 5.45 1.85
CA ARG A 66 20.94 5.45 0.63
C ARG A 66 20.08 5.28 -0.61
N ILE A 67 19.07 4.42 -0.52
CA ILE A 67 18.06 4.23 -1.58
C ILE A 67 17.26 5.52 -1.81
N THR A 68 16.90 6.26 -0.75
CA THR A 68 16.25 7.57 -0.89
C THR A 68 17.12 8.55 -1.67
N ALA A 69 18.45 8.54 -1.47
CA ALA A 69 19.36 9.41 -2.21
C ALA A 69 19.43 9.02 -3.70
N LEU A 70 19.48 7.72 -4.01
CA LEU A 70 19.46 7.22 -5.40
C LEU A 70 18.16 7.60 -6.10
N LEU A 71 17.01 7.41 -5.46
CA LEU A 71 15.72 7.81 -5.99
C LEU A 71 15.67 9.31 -6.30
N ARG A 72 16.21 10.15 -5.42
CA ARG A 72 16.27 11.60 -5.68
C ARG A 72 17.18 11.94 -6.85
N HIS A 73 18.31 11.24 -7.00
CA HIS A 73 19.22 11.39 -8.13
C HIS A 73 18.55 10.97 -9.46
N GLU A 74 17.70 9.95 -9.43
CA GLU A 74 16.84 9.54 -10.55
C GLU A 74 15.65 10.50 -10.81
N GLY A 75 15.53 11.60 -10.06
CA GLY A 75 14.49 12.61 -10.24
C GLY A 75 13.19 12.35 -9.47
N TRP A 76 13.14 11.32 -8.60
CA TRP A 76 11.97 11.05 -7.79
C TRP A 76 11.81 12.09 -6.67
N ARG A 77 10.64 12.75 -6.64
CA ARG A 77 10.24 13.66 -5.55
C ARG A 77 9.71 12.90 -4.34
N VAL A 78 10.60 12.25 -3.59
CA VAL A 78 10.24 11.42 -2.43
C VAL A 78 10.86 11.87 -1.10
N ASN A 79 10.08 11.71 -0.03
CA ASN A 79 10.54 11.89 1.34
C ASN A 79 11.10 10.57 1.90
N HIS A 80 12.21 10.62 2.63
CA HIS A 80 12.80 9.48 3.30
C HIS A 80 11.80 8.72 4.19
N LYS A 81 10.88 9.42 4.86
CA LYS A 81 9.82 8.78 5.69
C LYS A 81 8.87 7.90 4.86
N ARG A 82 8.62 8.26 3.60
CA ARG A 82 7.77 7.46 2.69
C ARG A 82 8.52 6.20 2.26
N VAL A 83 9.80 6.34 1.94
CA VAL A 83 10.68 5.22 1.58
C VAL A 83 10.82 4.26 2.76
N GLU A 84 11.09 4.76 3.97
CA GLU A 84 11.18 3.95 5.20
C GLU A 84 9.89 3.16 5.47
N ARG A 85 8.72 3.78 5.26
CA ARG A 85 7.43 3.11 5.43
C ARG A 85 7.25 1.97 4.42
N ILE A 86 7.56 2.22 3.15
CA ILE A 86 7.50 1.19 2.11
C ILE A 86 8.50 0.07 2.44
N TRP A 87 9.71 0.42 2.86
CA TRP A 87 10.76 -0.52 3.28
C TRP A 87 10.28 -1.49 4.36
N ARG A 88 9.64 -0.96 5.42
CA ARG A 88 9.05 -1.78 6.50
C ARG A 88 7.87 -2.63 6.02
N GLN A 89 7.03 -2.11 5.13
CA GLN A 89 5.90 -2.85 4.57
C GLN A 89 6.33 -4.02 3.69
N GLU A 90 7.43 -3.86 2.95
CA GLU A 90 8.03 -4.89 2.10
C GLU A 90 8.90 -5.88 2.88
N GLY A 91 9.08 -5.70 4.19
CA GLY A 91 9.91 -6.59 5.02
C GLY A 91 11.40 -6.58 4.64
N LEU A 92 11.87 -5.54 3.97
CA LEU A 92 13.27 -5.43 3.57
C LEU A 92 14.15 -5.35 4.82
N LYS A 93 15.18 -6.21 4.91
CA LYS A 93 16.13 -6.20 6.02
C LYS A 93 16.72 -4.80 6.17
N VAL A 94 16.72 -4.32 7.40
CA VAL A 94 17.35 -3.05 7.78
C VAL A 94 18.81 -3.37 8.11
N PRO A 95 19.79 -2.85 7.36
CA PRO A 95 21.17 -2.78 7.85
C PRO A 95 21.29 -1.76 8.97
#